data_AF-A0A9P7BZF8-F1
#
_entry.id   AF-A0A9P7BZF8-F1
#
_cell.length_a   1.000
_cell.length_b   1.000
_cell.length_c   1.000
_cell.angle_alpha   90.00
_cell.angle_beta   90.00
_cell.angle_gamma   90.00
#
_symmetry.space_group_name_H-M   'P 1'
#
loop_
_entity.id
_entity.type
_entity.pdbx_description
1 polymer ?
#
loop_
_entity_poly.entity_id
_entity_poly.type
_entity_poly.pdbx_seq_one_letter_code
_entity_poly.pdbx_strand_id
1 'polypeptide(L)' 'MKAGKWQEALALYQWFTPLLHLDVSTKLVQNIKLAETLAGVGNEHVRRPRLPLVGAERERCTAIIQASLAKRPKQYQST' A
#
# COMPACT_ATOMS: atom_id res chain seq x y z
N MET A 1 -2.09 16.65 15.48
CA MET A 1 -2.37 17.71 14.48
C MET A 1 -1.73 19.02 14.95
N LYS A 2 -0.51 19.37 14.53
CA LYS A 2 0.26 20.47 15.16
C LYS A 2 0.69 21.60 14.22
N ALA A 3 0.71 21.40 12.90
CA ALA A 3 1.28 22.36 11.94
C ALA A 3 0.24 23.17 11.14
N GLY A 4 -1.07 22.95 11.32
CA GLY A 4 -2.13 23.67 10.60
C GLY A 4 -2.20 23.42 9.08
N LYS A 5 -1.40 22.50 8.53
CA LYS A 5 -1.30 22.20 7.09
C LYS A 5 -2.37 21.22 6.61
N TRP A 6 -3.64 21.60 6.73
CA TRP A 6 -4.77 20.70 6.50
C TRP A 6 -4.92 20.27 5.04
N GLN A 7 -4.69 21.17 4.09
CA GLN A 7 -4.82 20.88 2.65
C GLN A 7 -3.76 19.88 2.17
N GLU A 8 -2.51 20.06 2.61
CA GLU A 8 -1.41 19.14 2.31
C GLU A 8 -1.69 17.75 2.91
N ALA A 9 -2.13 17.71 4.17
CA ALA A 9 -2.50 16.47 4.84
C ALA A 9 -3.66 15.75 4.15
N LEU A 10 -4.68 16.50 3.70
CA LEU A 10 -5.83 15.94 2.99
C LEU A 10 -5.41 15.34 1.65
N ALA A 11 -4.57 16.04 0.88
CA ALA A 11 -4.06 15.51 -0.39
C ALA A 11 -3.25 14.22 -0.20
N LEU A 12 -2.40 14.18 0.84
CA LEU A 12 -1.65 12.97 1.18
C LEU A 12 -2.58 11.82 1.60
N TYR A 13 -3.59 12.12 2.43
CA TYR A 13 -4.59 11.15 2.84
C TYR A 13 -5.34 10.58 1.65
N GLN A 14 -5.81 11.42 0.72
CA GLN A 14 -6.52 11.00 -0.49
C GLN A 14 -5.66 10.13 -1.40
N TRP A 15 -4.38 10.47 -1.58
CA TRP A 15 -3.43 9.62 -2.31
C TRP A 15 -3.24 8.24 -1.66
N PHE A 16 -3.18 8.20 -0.33
CA PHE A 16 -2.94 6.97 0.42
C PHE A 16 -4.21 6.15 0.69
N THR A 17 -5.40 6.75 0.57
CA THR A 17 -6.69 6.12 0.88
C THR A 17 -6.90 4.77 0.17
N PRO A 18 -6.59 4.60 -1.13
CA PRO A 18 -6.73 3.29 -1.78
C PRO A 18 -5.86 2.19 -1.14
N LEU A 19 -4.68 2.54 -0.61
CA LEU A 19 -3.81 1.60 0.11
C LEU A 19 -4.37 1.27 1.49
N LEU A 20 -4.90 2.27 2.22
CA LEU A 20 -5.58 2.05 3.50
C LEU A 20 -6.77 1.09 3.38
N HIS A 21 -7.46 1.08 2.24
CA HIS A 21 -8.54 0.12 1.99
C HIS A 21 -8.05 -1.33 1.84
N LEU A 22 -6.77 -1.57 1.53
CA LEU A 22 -6.19 -2.91 1.58
C LEU A 22 -6.03 -3.42 3.02
N ASP A 23 -5.86 -2.50 3.97
CA ASP A 23 -5.62 -2.82 5.38
C ASP A 23 -6.88 -3.19 6.17
N VAL A 24 -8.07 -2.87 5.65
CA VAL A 24 -9.34 -3.26 6.28
C VAL A 24 -9.84 -4.66 5.86
N SER A 25 -9.05 -5.38 5.07
CA SER A 25 -9.41 -6.73 4.61
C SER A 25 -9.00 -7.83 5.60
N THR A 26 -9.62 -9.01 5.48
CA THR A 26 -9.21 -10.23 6.21
C THR A 26 -7.82 -10.77 5.78
N LYS A 27 -7.20 -10.17 4.76
CA LYS A 27 -5.90 -10.55 4.18
C LYS A 27 -4.84 -9.45 4.35
N LEU A 28 -4.95 -8.66 5.42
CA LEU A 28 -4.03 -7.58 5.78
C LEU A 28 -2.55 -7.96 5.60
N VAL A 29 -2.12 -9.09 6.18
CA VAL A 29 -0.71 -9.53 6.11
C VAL A 29 -0.27 -9.79 4.67
N GLN A 30 -1.11 -10.45 3.88
CA GLN A 30 -0.81 -10.72 2.47
C GLN A 30 -0.71 -9.43 1.65
N ASN A 31 -1.60 -8.47 1.88
CA ASN A 31 -1.56 -7.18 1.20
C ASN A 31 -0.29 -6.39 1.56
N ILE A 32 0.09 -6.35 2.83
CA ILE A 32 1.35 -5.72 3.28
C ILE A 32 2.55 -6.40 2.63
N LYS A 33 2.60 -7.74 2.60
CA LYS A 33 3.70 -8.49 1.98
C LYS A 33 3.80 -8.27 0.46
N LEU A 34 2.67 -8.17 -0.23
CA LEU A 34 2.66 -7.79 -1.64
C LEU A 34 3.14 -6.34 -1.83
N ALA A 35 2.70 -5.41 -0.99
CA ALA A 35 3.12 -4.02 -1.05
C ALA A 35 4.62 -3.83 -0.77
N GLU A 36 5.17 -4.50 0.25
CA GLU A 36 6.60 -4.52 0.56
C GLU A 36 7.44 -5.02 -0.62
N THR A 37 6.97 -6.09 -1.28
CA THR A 37 7.63 -6.67 -2.45
C THR A 37 7.64 -5.69 -3.62
N LEU A 38 6.49 -5.11 -3.95
CA LEU A 38 6.35 -4.17 -5.06
C LEU A 38 7.06 -2.83 -4.81
N ALA A 39 7.19 -2.42 -3.54
CA ALA A 39 7.96 -1.24 -3.14
C ALA A 39 9.47 -1.51 -3.01
N GLY A 40 9.92 -2.76 -3.16
CA GLY A 40 11.33 -3.13 -3.10
C GLY A 40 11.95 -3.12 -1.69
N VAL A 41 11.13 -3.19 -0.64
CA VAL A 41 11.59 -3.13 0.76
C VAL A 41 11.47 -4.46 1.52
N GLY A 42 10.97 -5.51 0.85
CA GLY A 42 10.76 -6.81 1.45
C GLY A 42 10.43 -7.90 0.43
N ASN A 43 9.78 -8.96 0.89
CA ASN A 43 9.39 -10.09 0.07
C ASN A 43 7.96 -10.53 0.38
N GLU A 44 7.39 -11.36 -0.49
CA GLU A 44 5.98 -11.75 -0.40
C GLU A 44 5.75 -12.97 0.51
N HIS A 45 6.79 -13.41 1.22
CA HIS A 45 6.69 -14.62 2.03
C HIS A 45 5.75 -14.38 3.23
N VAL A 46 4.71 -15.21 3.29
CA VAL A 46 3.78 -15.27 4.42
C VAL A 46 3.95 -16.59 5.15
N ARG A 47 3.97 -16.54 6.50
CA ARG A 47 4.04 -17.75 7.32
C ARG A 47 2.70 -18.51 7.24
N ARG A 48 2.76 -19.81 6.97
CA ARG A 48 1.62 -20.74 7.04
C ARG A 48 0.86 -20.57 8.38
N PRO A 49 -0.48 -20.72 8.41
CA PRO A 49 -1.34 -21.27 7.34
C PRO A 49 -1.73 -20.26 6.25
N ARG A 50 -1.27 -19.00 6.31
CA ARG A 50 -1.54 -18.01 5.26
C ARG A 50 -0.85 -18.40 3.96
N LEU A 51 -1.50 -18.10 2.85
CA LEU A 51 -0.97 -18.23 1.50
C LEU A 51 -0.89 -16.85 0.83
N PRO A 52 0.04 -16.64 -0.13
CA PRO A 52 0.10 -15.42 -0.93
C PRO A 52 -1.20 -15.14 -1.70
N LEU A 53 -1.39 -13.88 -2.13
CA LEU A 53 -2.53 -13.53 -2.99
C LEU A 53 -2.33 -14.12 -4.39
N VAL A 54 -3.41 -14.60 -4.99
CA VAL A 54 -3.42 -15.22 -6.33
C VAL A 54 -4.60 -14.74 -7.17
N GLY A 55 -4.51 -14.93 -8.48
CA GLY A 55 -5.57 -14.62 -9.45
C GLY A 55 -6.04 -13.16 -9.41
N ALA A 56 -7.33 -12.95 -9.63
CA ALA A 56 -7.93 -11.62 -9.76
C ALA A 56 -7.73 -10.72 -8.53
N GLU A 57 -7.67 -11.30 -7.32
CA GLU A 57 -7.42 -10.53 -6.11
C GLU A 57 -6.00 -9.96 -6.09
N ARG A 58 -5.00 -10.78 -6.48
CA ARG A 58 -3.61 -10.33 -6.62
C ARG A 58 -3.49 -9.22 -7.66
N GLU A 59 -4.13 -9.40 -8.81
CA GLU A 59 -4.10 -8.43 -9.90
C GLU A 59 -4.67 -7.08 -9.45
N ARG A 60 -5.82 -7.10 -8.76
CA ARG A 60 -6.44 -5.90 -8.19
C ARG A 60 -5.52 -5.21 -7.19
N CYS A 61 -4.96 -5.94 -6.22
CA CYS A 61 -4.07 -5.35 -5.21
C CYS A 61 -2.79 -4.80 -5.86
N THR A 62 -2.21 -5.53 -6.81
CA THR A 62 -1.03 -5.08 -7.58
C THR A 62 -1.31 -3.77 -8.30
N ALA A 63 -2.44 -3.67 -9.00
CA ALA A 63 -2.82 -2.47 -9.74
C ALA A 63 -2.97 -1.25 -8.82
N ILE A 64 -3.61 -1.41 -7.66
CA ILE A 64 -3.74 -0.34 -6.66
C ILE A 64 -2.36 0.09 -6.15
N ILE A 65 -1.51 -0.85 -5.77
CA ILE A 65 -0.18 -0.58 -5.22
C ILE A 65 0.70 0.14 -6.25
N GLN A 66 0.75 -0.36 -7.48
CA GLN A 66 1.54 0.25 -8.56
C GLN A 66 1.03 1.66 -8.92
N ALA A 67 -0.29 1.86 -8.97
CA ALA A 67 -0.87 3.19 -9.23
C ALA A 67 -0.50 4.19 -8.13
N SER A 68 -0.52 3.78 -6.86
CA SER A 68 -0.10 4.61 -5.73
C SER A 68 1.40 4.90 -5.75
N LEU A 69 2.25 3.91 -6.06
CA LEU A 69 3.69 4.09 -6.20
C LEU A 69 4.05 5.06 -7.33
N ALA A 70 3.41 4.93 -8.50
CA ALA A 70 3.64 5.82 -9.64
C ALA A 70 3.29 7.29 -9.35
N LYS A 71 2.34 7.54 -8.43
CA LYS A 71 1.88 8.87 -8.02
C LYS A 71 2.42 9.31 -6.66
N ARG A 72 3.41 8.59 -6.10
CA ARG A 72 3.95 8.87 -4.76
C ARG A 72 4.56 10.28 -4.70
N PRO A 73 4.12 11.16 -3.77
CA PRO A 73 4.67 12.51 -3.66
C PRO A 73 6.18 12.50 -3.41
N LYS A 74 6.95 13.21 -4.24
CA LYS A 74 8.42 13.24 -4.18
C LYS A 74 8.97 13.66 -2.81
N GLN A 75 8.29 14.60 -2.16
CA GLN A 75 8.67 15.12 -0.84
C GLN A 75 8.65 14.08 0.30
N TYR A 76 8.01 12.92 0.10
CA TYR A 76 7.91 11.84 1.08
C TYR A 76 8.49 10.51 0.57
N GLN A 77 9.37 10.58 -0.44
CA GLN A 77 10.15 9.43 -0.88
C GLN A 77 11.38 9.27 0.02
N SER A 78 11.71 8.02 0.34
CA SER A 78 12.97 7.71 1.02
C SER A 78 14.12 8.00 0.05
N THR A 79 15.19 8.62 0.54
CA THR A 79 16.44 8.89 -0.20
C THR A 79 17.19 7.62 -0.50
#